data_AF-A0A914FWR2-F1
#
_entry.id   AF-A0A914FWR2-F1
#
_cell.length_a   1.000
_cell.length_b   1.000
_cell.length_c   1.000
_cell.angle_alpha   90.00
_cell.angle_beta   90.00
_cell.angle_gamma   90.00
#
_symmetry.space_group_name_H-M   'P 1'
#
loop_
_entity.id
_entity.type
_entity.pdbx_description
1 polymer ?
#
loop_
_entity_poly.entity_id
_entity_poly.type
_entity_poly.pdbx_seq_one_letter_code
_entity_poly.pdbx_strand_id
1 'polypeptide(L)'
;MEDLNLLPLHHHNLLPLSNNPNTIRPQRKLKIYGVEEKLDIIDYAKIIGNRAAGREYNVAESSIREWRKNETKLRNQAENARSTQNPNLEKEAFHQKLYGALV
;
A
#
# COMPACT_ATOMS: atom_id res chain seq x y z
N MET A 1 12.85 -26.79 64.64
CA MET A 1 11.97 -27.64 63.82
C MET A 1 10.88 -26.73 63.32
N GLU A 2 10.82 -26.55 62.00
CA GLU A 2 9.63 -26.19 61.20
C GLU A 2 8.82 -24.93 61.64
N ASP A 3 8.48 -23.95 60.80
CA ASP A 3 8.53 -23.90 59.36
C ASP A 3 8.13 -22.48 58.88
N LEU A 4 8.53 -22.18 57.64
CA LEU A 4 7.93 -21.23 56.70
C LEU A 4 7.91 -19.72 57.02
N ASN A 5 8.99 -19.09 56.57
CA ASN A 5 8.95 -17.84 55.79
C ASN A 5 7.64 -17.72 54.98
N LEU A 6 6.71 -16.89 55.45
CA LEU A 6 5.56 -16.45 54.66
C LEU A 6 6.07 -15.53 53.54
N LEU A 7 5.91 -16.05 52.32
CA LEU A 7 6.43 -15.56 51.05
C LEU A 7 6.05 -14.10 50.71
N PRO A 8 6.83 -13.44 49.82
CA PRO A 8 6.70 -12.03 49.50
C PRO A 8 5.46 -11.70 48.67
N LEU A 9 4.94 -10.49 48.85
CA LEU A 9 3.95 -9.81 48.03
C LEU A 9 4.29 -9.93 46.53
N HIS A 10 3.74 -10.93 45.86
CA HIS A 10 3.70 -10.99 44.41
C HIS A 10 2.27 -10.78 43.95
N HIS A 11 1.93 -9.52 43.71
CA HIS A 11 0.81 -9.15 42.85
C HIS A 11 1.15 -9.55 41.42
N HIS A 12 1.07 -10.85 41.12
CA HIS A 12 1.04 -11.31 39.74
C HIS A 12 -0.36 -11.08 39.20
N ASN A 13 -0.60 -9.86 38.72
CA ASN A 13 -1.65 -9.58 37.76
C ASN A 13 -1.31 -10.31 36.46
N LEU A 14 -1.58 -11.61 36.40
CA LEU A 14 -1.70 -12.33 35.13
C LEU A 14 -3.06 -11.95 34.56
N LEU A 15 -3.10 -10.87 33.78
CA LEU A 15 -4.16 -10.69 32.80
C LEU A 15 -4.11 -11.91 31.87
N PRO A 16 -5.16 -12.74 31.78
CA PRO A 16 -5.19 -13.75 30.74
C PRO A 16 -5.17 -13.03 29.39
N LEU A 17 -4.16 -13.37 28.58
CA LEU A 17 -4.07 -13.05 27.17
C LEU A 17 -5.46 -13.27 26.56
N SER A 18 -6.08 -12.19 26.10
CA SER A 18 -7.34 -12.20 25.36
C SER A 18 -7.13 -12.92 24.03
N ASN A 19 -7.13 -14.26 24.07
CA ASN A 19 -7.22 -15.14 22.93
C ASN A 19 -8.68 -15.17 22.47
N ASN A 20 -9.16 -14.06 21.90
CA ASN A 20 -10.46 -14.05 21.24
C ASN A 20 -10.26 -14.35 19.74
N PRO A 21 -10.57 -15.58 19.26
CA PRO A 21 -10.42 -15.94 17.85
C PRO A 21 -11.41 -15.19 16.93
N ASN A 22 -12.36 -14.43 17.49
CA ASN A 22 -13.40 -13.71 16.76
C ASN A 22 -13.17 -12.19 16.72
N THR A 23 -11.92 -11.73 16.68
CA THR A 23 -11.69 -10.36 16.20
C THR A 23 -11.95 -10.35 14.69
N ILE A 24 -13.22 -10.19 14.31
CA ILE A 24 -13.62 -9.83 12.94
C ILE A 24 -13.01 -8.44 12.73
N ARG A 25 -11.74 -8.40 12.32
CA ARG A 25 -11.11 -7.17 11.87
C ARG A 25 -11.97 -6.67 10.73
N PRO A 26 -12.49 -5.42 10.77
CA PRO A 26 -13.28 -4.90 9.68
C PRO A 26 -12.49 -5.12 8.39
N GLN A 27 -13.06 -5.92 7.48
CA GLN A 27 -12.42 -6.22 6.21
C GLN A 27 -12.29 -4.89 5.48
N ARG A 28 -11.06 -4.36 5.43
CA ARG A 28 -10.78 -3.09 4.77
C ARG A 28 -11.16 -3.29 3.31
N LYS A 29 -12.14 -2.52 2.83
CA LYS A 29 -12.53 -2.54 1.42
C LYS A 29 -11.26 -2.28 0.60
N LEU A 30 -10.99 -3.16 -0.36
CA LEU A 30 -9.80 -3.08 -1.19
C LEU A 30 -9.93 -1.82 -2.06
N LYS A 31 -9.25 -0.74 -1.67
CA LYS A 31 -9.15 0.45 -2.53
C LYS A 31 -8.21 0.12 -3.68
N ILE A 32 -8.63 0.46 -4.90
CA ILE A 32 -7.78 0.37 -6.08
C ILE A 32 -6.97 1.66 -6.13
N TYR A 33 -5.65 1.53 -6.18
CA TYR A 33 -4.71 2.65 -6.24
C TYR A 33 -4.13 2.78 -7.64
N GLY A 34 -4.09 4.00 -8.15
CA GLY A 34 -3.42 4.33 -9.42
C GLY A 34 -1.90 4.13 -9.32
N VAL A 35 -1.20 4.13 -10.46
CA VAL A 35 0.26 3.95 -10.47
C VAL A 35 0.97 5.12 -9.78
N GLU A 36 0.55 6.37 -10.07
CA GLU A 36 1.09 7.57 -9.42
C GLU A 36 0.84 7.56 -7.90
N GLU A 37 -0.40 7.26 -7.49
CA GLU A 37 -0.77 7.18 -6.07
C GLU A 37 0.05 6.09 -5.33
N LYS A 38 0.34 4.95 -5.98
CA LYS A 38 1.23 3.93 -5.42
C LYS A 38 2.66 4.45 -5.23
N LEU A 39 3.18 5.25 -6.16
CA LEU A 39 4.52 5.83 -6.07
C LEU A 39 4.60 6.85 -4.92
N ASP A 40 3.60 7.71 -4.76
CA ASP A 40 3.52 8.66 -3.65
C ASP A 40 3.53 7.95 -2.29
N ILE A 41 2.74 6.88 -2.17
CA ILE A 41 2.65 6.06 -0.95
C ILE A 41 3.99 5.36 -0.65
N ILE A 42 4.68 4.88 -1.69
CA ILE A 42 6.02 4.29 -1.56
C ILE A 42 7.03 5.31 -1.05
N ASP A 43 7.03 6.52 -1.60
CA ASP A 43 7.97 7.57 -1.22
C ASP A 43 7.71 8.05 0.21
N TYR A 44 6.44 8.19 0.62
CA TYR A 44 6.09 8.42 2.03
C TYR A 44 6.56 7.27 2.94
N ALA A 45 6.38 6.02 2.51
CA ALA A 45 6.80 4.84 3.26
C ALA A 45 8.32 4.71 3.39
N LYS A 46 9.12 5.31 2.50
CA LYS A 46 10.59 5.38 2.64
C LYS A 46 11.01 6.28 3.80
N ILE A 47 10.25 7.34 4.06
CA ILE A 47 10.54 8.35 5.09
C ILE A 47 10.03 7.90 6.46
N ILE A 48 8.74 7.53 6.56
CA ILE A 48 8.07 7.25 7.85
C ILE A 48 7.97 5.74 8.14
N GLY A 49 8.05 4.90 7.09
CA GLY A 49 7.93 3.44 7.20
C GLY A 49 6.57 2.90 6.79
N ASN A 50 6.55 1.62 6.38
CA ASN A 50 5.35 0.99 5.78
C ASN A 50 4.14 0.94 6.73
N ARG A 51 4.37 0.79 8.05
CA ARG A 51 3.30 0.75 9.05
C ARG A 51 2.58 2.09 9.18
N ALA A 52 3.33 3.19 9.16
CA ALA A 52 2.75 4.53 9.22
C ALA A 52 2.03 4.87 7.91
N ALA A 53 2.66 4.58 6.77
CA ALA A 53 2.04 4.76 5.45
C ALA A 53 0.73 3.95 5.31
N GLY A 54 0.68 2.72 5.82
CA GLY A 54 -0.55 1.93 5.79
C GLY A 54 -1.69 2.49 6.64
N ARG A 55 -1.37 3.23 7.71
CA ARG A 55 -2.36 3.95 8.52
C ARG A 55 -2.84 5.21 7.81
N GLU A 56 -1.92 5.99 7.25
CA GLU A 56 -2.22 7.26 6.57
C GLU A 56 -3.06 7.05 5.31
N TYR A 57 -2.62 6.14 4.44
CA TYR A 57 -3.24 5.93 3.13
C TYR A 57 -4.29 4.82 3.12
N ASN A 58 -4.58 4.24 4.28
CA ASN A 58 -5.51 3.10 4.42
C ASN A 58 -5.10 1.88 3.56
N VAL A 59 -3.80 1.67 3.33
CA VAL A 59 -3.23 0.56 2.55
C VAL A 59 -2.74 -0.56 3.46
N ALA A 60 -2.82 -1.81 3.00
CA ALA A 60 -2.18 -2.92 3.70
C ALA A 60 -0.65 -2.81 3.63
N GLU A 61 0.04 -3.01 4.76
CA GLU A 61 1.50 -2.99 4.84
C GLU A 61 2.15 -4.00 3.86
N SER A 62 1.49 -5.14 3.64
CA SER A 62 1.90 -6.12 2.63
C SER A 62 1.89 -5.57 1.20
N SER A 63 0.86 -4.81 0.83
CA SER A 63 0.78 -4.17 -0.49
C SER A 63 1.89 -3.13 -0.67
N ILE A 64 2.13 -2.28 0.33
CA ILE A 64 3.22 -1.29 0.29
C ILE A 64 4.57 -2.00 0.12
N ARG A 65 4.82 -3.06 0.88
CA ARG A 65 6.05 -3.85 0.78
C ARG A 65 6.23 -4.45 -0.62
N GLU A 66 5.16 -4.98 -1.20
CA GLU A 66 5.19 -5.53 -2.56
C GLU A 66 5.45 -4.45 -3.62
N TRP A 67 4.80 -3.30 -3.51
CA TRP A 67 5.00 -2.20 -4.45
C TRP A 67 6.43 -1.67 -4.40
N ARG A 68 7.05 -1.59 -3.22
CA ARG A 68 8.46 -1.21 -3.07
C ARG A 68 9.40 -2.17 -3.80
N LYS A 69 9.12 -3.47 -3.78
CA LYS A 69 9.91 -4.46 -4.54
C LYS A 69 9.77 -4.27 -6.05
N ASN A 70 8.60 -3.85 -6.50
CA ASN A 70 8.28 -3.63 -7.91
C ASN A 70 8.34 -2.14 -8.31
N GLU A 71 9.01 -1.29 -7.53
CA GLU A 71 8.97 0.17 -7.71
C GLU A 71 9.44 0.58 -9.12
N THR A 72 10.54 0.00 -9.61
CA THR A 72 11.06 0.27 -10.96
C THR A 72 10.01 -0.03 -12.04
N LYS A 73 9.25 -1.14 -11.88
CA LYS A 73 8.18 -1.49 -12.82
C LYS A 73 7.03 -0.49 -12.76
N LEU A 74 6.67 -0.02 -11.57
CA LEU A 74 5.64 1.01 -11.38
C LEU A 74 6.06 2.34 -12.03
N ARG A 75 7.33 2.74 -11.88
CA ARG A 75 7.87 3.95 -12.55
C ARG A 75 7.83 3.82 -14.08
N ASN A 76 8.21 2.68 -14.63
CA ASN A 76 8.12 2.44 -16.07
C ASN A 76 6.67 2.43 -16.58
N GLN A 77 5.73 1.90 -15.79
CA GLN A 77 4.30 1.95 -16.11
C GLN A 77 3.75 3.38 -16.10
N ALA A 78 4.17 4.21 -15.14
CA ALA A 78 3.81 5.62 -15.10
C ALA A 78 4.31 6.36 -16.35
N GLU A 79 5.56 6.12 -16.74
CA GLU A 79 6.17 6.74 -17.92
C GLU A 79 5.51 6.32 -19.23
N ASN A 80 5.20 5.02 -19.37
CA ASN A 80 4.46 4.52 -20.52
C ASN A 80 3.05 5.12 -20.60
N ALA A 81 2.36 5.24 -19.46
CA ALA A 81 1.03 5.84 -19.41
C ALA A 81 1.05 7.32 -19.85
N ARG A 82 2.10 8.07 -19.47
CA ARG A 82 2.31 9.46 -19.91
C ARG A 82 2.65 9.55 -21.40
N SER A 83 3.43 8.61 -21.91
CA SER A 83 3.80 8.56 -23.33
C SER A 83 2.59 8.30 -24.25
N THR A 84 1.63 7.49 -23.80
CA THR A 84 0.38 7.22 -24.54
C THR A 84 -0.59 8.42 -24.54
N GLN A 85 -0.45 9.36 -23.60
CA GLN A 85 -1.33 10.53 -23.48
C GLN A 85 -0.98 11.68 -24.45
N ASN A 86 -0.09 11.49 -25.42
CA ASN A 86 0.31 12.53 -26.36
C ASN A 86 -0.83 12.80 -27.37
N PRO A 87 -1.69 13.83 -27.17
CA PRO A 87 -2.94 13.97 -27.92
C PRO A 87 -2.72 14.47 -29.35
N ASN A 88 -1.49 14.85 -29.70
CA ASN A 88 -1.13 15.20 -31.08
C ASN A 88 -1.05 13.97 -31.99
N LEU A 89 -0.66 12.79 -31.50
CA LEU A 89 -0.51 11.63 -32.37
C LEU A 89 -1.87 11.09 -32.86
N GLU A 90 -2.93 11.19 -32.05
CA GLU A 90 -4.28 10.84 -32.47
C GLU A 90 -4.87 11.85 -33.46
N LYS A 91 -4.60 13.15 -33.28
CA LYS A 91 -5.03 14.19 -34.22
C LYS A 91 -4.34 14.04 -35.58
N GLU A 92 -3.05 13.78 -35.61
CA GLU A 92 -2.29 13.51 -36.84
C GLU A 92 -2.80 12.23 -37.53
N ALA A 93 -3.07 11.15 -36.80
CA ALA A 93 -3.65 9.94 -37.36
C ALA A 93 -5.07 10.15 -37.92
N PHE A 94 -5.88 10.99 -37.27
CA PHE A 94 -7.21 11.35 -37.75
C PHE A 94 -7.15 12.26 -39.00
N HIS A 95 -6.21 13.20 -39.03
CA HIS A 95 -5.96 14.07 -40.19
C HIS A 95 -5.43 13.26 -41.39
N GLN A 96 -4.50 12.33 -41.16
CA GLN A 96 -3.98 11.46 -42.22
C GLN A 96 -5.08 10.54 -42.79
N LYS A 97 -6.03 10.09 -41.97
CA LYS A 97 -7.16 9.26 -42.40
C LYS A 97 -8.22 10.02 -43.20
N LEU A 98 -8.41 11.32 -42.94
CA LEU A 98 -9.36 12.17 -43.67
C LEU A 98 -8.77 12.76 -44.96
N TYR A 99 -7.49 13.11 -44.98
CA TYR A 99 -6.85 13.79 -46.11
C TYR A 99 -5.93 12.88 -46.95
N GLY A 100 -5.61 11.66 -46.51
CA GLY A 100 -4.80 10.69 -47.26
C GLY A 100 -5.56 9.85 -48.29
N ALA A 101 -6.88 9.98 -48.39
CA ALA A 101 -7.73 9.23 -49.33
C ALA A 101 -8.11 10.01 -50.61
N LEU A 102 -7.49 11.18 -50.83
CA LEU A 102 -7.76 12.10 -51.95
C LEU A 102 -6.57 12.25 -52.92
N VAL A 103 -5.75 11.20 -53.10
CA VAL A 103 -4.72 11.13 -54.14
C VAL A 103 -4.98 9.93 -55.04
#